data_AF-A0AAW4FDP6-F1
#
_entry.id   AF-A0AAW4FDP6-F1
#
_cell.length_a   1.000
_cell.length_b   1.000
_cell.length_c   1.000
_cell.angle_alpha   90.00
_cell.angle_beta   90.00
_cell.angle_gamma   90.00
#
_symmetry.space_group_name_H-M   'P 1'
#
loop_
_entity.id
_entity.type
_entity.pdbx_description
1 polymer ?
#
loop_
_entity_poly.entity_id
_entity_poly.type
_entity_poly.pdbx_seq_one_letter_code
_entity_poly.pdbx_strand_id
1 'polypeptide(L)'
;ANPFGLTVDAVMEEYRRWRNESWRYDGSDKYPWPQPVLYHICLEMRTRGIERQMTQGELKRLAERQLTKWAKHVGNGMSVPPVRRQLEGAKHPKGPTPIEWLKQEYERRKAAGFI
;
A
#
# COMPACT_ATOMS: atom_id res chain seq x y z
N ALA A 1 -11.26 -27.70 -1.46
CA ALA A 1 -10.85 -26.76 -2.53
C ALA A 1 -10.67 -25.37 -1.93
N ASN A 2 -9.72 -24.57 -2.43
CA ASN A 2 -9.53 -23.18 -2.00
C ASN A 2 -10.72 -22.32 -2.46
N PRO A 3 -11.40 -21.55 -1.57
CA PRO A 3 -12.52 -20.68 -1.96
C PRO A 3 -12.17 -19.62 -3.00
N PHE A 4 -10.88 -19.30 -3.17
CA PHE A 4 -10.42 -18.28 -4.12
C PHE A 4 -10.15 -18.81 -5.54
N GLY A 5 -10.15 -20.13 -5.75
CA GLY A 5 -9.75 -20.74 -7.03
C GLY A 5 -8.28 -20.50 -7.41
N LEU A 6 -7.45 -20.01 -6.48
CA LEU A 6 -6.05 -19.67 -6.72
C LEU A 6 -5.12 -20.85 -6.43
N THR A 7 -4.13 -21.06 -7.29
CA THR A 7 -2.98 -21.95 -7.06
C THR A 7 -1.80 -21.15 -6.49
N VAL A 8 -0.82 -21.87 -5.91
CA VAL A 8 0.41 -21.24 -5.41
C VAL A 8 1.17 -20.56 -6.55
N ASP A 9 1.20 -21.16 -7.74
CA ASP A 9 1.89 -20.61 -8.89
C ASP A 9 1.22 -19.30 -9.39
N ALA A 10 -0.12 -19.23 -9.36
CA ALA A 10 -0.85 -17.99 -9.67
C ALA A 10 -0.50 -16.86 -8.69
N VAL A 11 -0.33 -17.16 -7.39
CA VAL A 11 0.12 -16.17 -6.40
C VAL A 11 1.55 -15.71 -6.68
N MET A 12 2.45 -16.64 -7.03
CA MET A 12 3.84 -16.30 -7.36
C MET A 12 3.95 -15.46 -8.63
N GLU A 13 3.11 -15.74 -9.64
CA GLU A 13 3.01 -14.96 -10.86
C GLU A 13 2.52 -13.54 -10.58
N GLU A 14 1.43 -13.41 -9.82
CA GLU A 14 0.89 -12.10 -9.44
C GLU A 14 1.89 -11.31 -8.61
N TYR A 15 2.58 -11.96 -7.66
CA TYR A 15 3.65 -11.34 -6.88
C TYR A 15 4.77 -10.80 -7.77
N ARG A 16 5.18 -11.57 -8.81
CA ARG A 16 6.18 -11.12 -9.78
C ARG A 16 5.68 -9.94 -10.62
N ARG A 17 4.43 -9.99 -11.09
CA ARG A 17 3.80 -8.91 -11.86
C ARG A 17 3.75 -7.62 -11.03
N TRP A 18 3.20 -7.69 -9.83
CA TRP A 18 3.14 -6.57 -8.91
C TRP A 18 4.54 -6.01 -8.60
N ARG A 19 5.54 -6.84 -8.32
CA ARG A 19 6.92 -6.37 -8.10
C ARG A 19 7.49 -5.58 -9.29
N ASN A 20 7.13 -5.94 -10.51
CA ASN A 20 7.64 -5.32 -11.73
C ASN A 20 6.85 -4.08 -12.18
N GLU A 21 5.57 -3.98 -11.79
CA GLU A 21 4.65 -2.95 -12.28
C GLU A 21 4.15 -2.00 -11.19
N SER A 22 4.35 -2.33 -9.91
CA SER A 22 3.85 -1.53 -8.77
C SER A 22 4.36 -0.10 -8.76
N TRP A 23 5.55 0.15 -9.30
CA TRP A 23 6.11 1.50 -9.44
C TRP A 23 5.27 2.43 -10.33
N ARG A 24 4.39 1.88 -11.18
CA ARG A 24 3.47 2.67 -12.02
C ARG A 24 2.28 3.24 -11.24
N TYR A 25 2.13 2.84 -9.99
CA TYR A 25 1.02 3.23 -9.12
C TYR A 25 1.57 3.93 -7.88
N ASP A 26 0.86 4.93 -7.37
CA ASP A 26 1.26 5.69 -6.18
C ASP A 26 1.33 4.85 -4.89
N GLY A 27 0.80 3.64 -4.93
CA GLY A 27 0.80 2.72 -3.80
C GLY A 27 0.30 1.33 -4.18
N SER A 28 0.60 0.36 -3.32
CA SER A 28 0.12 -1.01 -3.51
C SER A 28 -1.39 -1.13 -3.30
N ASP A 29 -2.03 -0.17 -2.63
CA ASP A 29 -3.49 -0.06 -2.50
C ASP A 29 -4.18 0.42 -3.80
N LYS A 30 -3.43 1.10 -4.68
CA LYS A 30 -3.90 1.59 -5.99
C LYS A 30 -3.66 0.58 -7.12
N TYR A 31 -2.79 -0.40 -6.90
CA TYR A 31 -2.56 -1.49 -7.85
C TYR A 31 -3.86 -2.29 -8.11
N PRO A 32 -4.17 -2.66 -9.36
CA PRO A 32 -5.40 -3.35 -9.73
C PRO A 32 -5.32 -4.85 -9.41
N TRP A 33 -5.39 -5.19 -8.12
CA TRP A 33 -5.38 -6.59 -7.68
C TRP A 33 -6.57 -7.37 -8.24
N PRO A 34 -6.36 -8.56 -8.84
CA PRO A 34 -7.45 -9.40 -9.34
C PRO A 34 -8.40 -9.86 -8.23
N GLN A 35 -7.86 -10.09 -7.03
CA GLN A 35 -8.63 -10.46 -5.84
C GLN A 35 -8.06 -9.73 -4.61
N PRO A 36 -8.89 -9.29 -3.65
CA PRO A 36 -8.41 -8.64 -2.43
C PRO A 36 -7.45 -9.50 -1.60
N VAL A 37 -7.58 -10.83 -1.67
CA VAL A 37 -6.70 -11.75 -0.94
C VAL A 37 -5.25 -11.68 -1.43
N LEU A 38 -5.04 -11.42 -2.72
CA LEU A 38 -3.71 -11.32 -3.32
C LEU A 38 -2.94 -10.11 -2.79
N TYR A 39 -3.62 -8.98 -2.59
CA TYR A 39 -3.03 -7.80 -1.93
C TYR A 39 -2.41 -8.19 -0.57
N HIS A 40 -3.20 -8.80 0.31
CA HIS A 40 -2.71 -9.18 1.65
C HIS A 40 -1.59 -10.22 1.59
N ILE A 41 -1.70 -11.22 0.70
CA ILE A 41 -0.68 -12.26 0.55
C ILE A 41 0.64 -11.67 0.03
N CYS A 42 0.59 -10.89 -1.05
CA CYS A 42 1.79 -10.36 -1.70
C CYS A 42 2.52 -9.33 -0.84
N LEU A 43 1.79 -8.51 -0.06
CA LEU A 43 2.40 -7.62 0.92
C LEU A 43 3.12 -8.40 2.03
N GLU A 44 2.48 -9.41 2.60
CA GLU A 44 3.09 -10.27 3.64
C GLU A 44 4.34 -10.99 3.09
N MET A 45 4.27 -11.49 1.85
CA MET A 45 5.41 -12.11 1.16
C MET A 45 6.56 -11.15 0.95
N ARG A 46 6.30 -9.88 0.59
CA ARG A 46 7.35 -8.87 0.43
C ARG A 46 8.04 -8.58 1.75
N THR A 47 7.25 -8.31 2.80
CA THR A 47 7.79 -7.97 4.13
C THR A 47 8.64 -9.11 4.67
N ARG A 48 8.07 -10.33 4.77
CA ARG A 48 8.80 -11.49 5.28
C ARG A 48 9.96 -11.91 4.39
N GLY A 49 9.79 -11.79 3.07
CA GLY A 49 10.82 -12.14 2.10
C GLY A 49 12.07 -11.26 2.25
N ILE A 50 11.87 -9.96 2.49
CA ILE A 50 12.97 -9.02 2.77
C ILE A 50 13.56 -9.26 4.16
N GLU A 51 12.72 -9.31 5.20
CA GLU A 51 13.16 -9.49 6.59
C GLU A 51 14.00 -10.75 6.80
N ARG A 52 13.66 -11.84 6.11
CA ARG A 52 14.29 -13.16 6.28
C ARG A 52 15.17 -13.57 5.12
N GLN A 53 15.42 -12.68 4.15
CA GLN A 53 16.23 -12.95 2.95
C GLN A 53 15.85 -14.26 2.26
N MET A 54 14.54 -14.49 2.09
CA MET A 54 14.04 -15.78 1.61
C MET A 54 14.42 -16.07 0.16
N THR A 55 14.76 -17.33 -0.10
CA THR A 55 14.90 -17.87 -1.44
C THR A 55 13.55 -18.02 -2.15
N GLN A 56 13.57 -18.24 -3.47
CA GLN A 56 12.34 -18.46 -4.25
C GLN A 56 11.52 -19.67 -3.75
N GLY A 57 12.19 -20.76 -3.36
CA GLY A 57 11.52 -21.95 -2.82
C GLY A 57 10.85 -21.69 -1.48
N GLU A 58 11.48 -20.91 -0.61
CA GLU A 58 10.90 -20.50 0.68
C GLU A 58 9.73 -19.54 0.51
N LEU A 59 9.81 -18.62 -0.47
CA LEU A 59 8.70 -17.76 -0.86
C LEU A 59 7.51 -18.57 -1.38
N LYS A 60 7.73 -19.61 -2.20
CA LYS A 60 6.65 -20.49 -2.67
C LYS A 60 5.97 -21.22 -1.50
N ARG A 61 6.75 -21.73 -0.54
CA ARG A 61 6.21 -22.32 0.70
C ARG A 61 5.50 -21.30 1.58
N LEU A 62 5.93 -20.05 1.59
CA LEU A 62 5.24 -18.97 2.31
C LEU A 62 3.89 -18.64 1.64
N ALA A 63 3.85 -18.55 0.32
CA ALA A 63 2.63 -18.34 -0.45
C ALA A 63 1.59 -19.44 -0.18
N GLU A 64 2.02 -20.71 -0.17
CA GLU A 64 1.16 -21.85 0.16
C GLU A 64 0.59 -21.77 1.58
N ARG A 65 1.43 -21.47 2.58
CA ARG A 65 1.00 -21.27 3.96
C ARG A 65 -0.01 -20.13 4.09
N GLN A 66 0.24 -19.02 3.39
CA GLN A 66 -0.62 -17.86 3.45
C GLN A 66 -1.97 -18.08 2.73
N LEU A 67 -1.97 -18.78 1.59
CA LEU A 67 -3.19 -19.24 0.93
C LEU A 67 -4.01 -20.15 1.83
N THR A 68 -3.38 -21.12 2.48
CA THR A 68 -4.05 -22.03 3.42
C THR A 68 -4.63 -21.27 4.61
N LYS A 69 -3.88 -20.31 5.16
CA LYS A 69 -4.35 -19.42 6.24
C LYS A 69 -5.59 -18.64 5.83
N TRP A 70 -5.59 -18.02 4.66
CA TRP A 70 -6.75 -17.27 4.17
C TRP A 70 -7.93 -18.16 3.80
N ALA A 71 -7.70 -19.34 3.24
CA ALA A 71 -8.76 -20.31 2.97
C ALA A 71 -9.46 -20.76 4.26
N LYS A 72 -8.68 -21.02 5.33
CA LYS A 72 -9.24 -21.31 6.67
C LYS A 72 -9.99 -20.11 7.25
N HIS A 73 -9.45 -18.89 7.09
CA HIS A 73 -10.08 -17.67 7.57
C HIS A 73 -11.48 -17.48 6.96
N VAL A 74 -11.61 -17.67 5.64
CA VAL A 74 -12.90 -17.62 4.94
C VAL A 74 -13.79 -18.81 5.28
N GLY A 75 -13.23 -20.02 5.42
CA GLY A 75 -13.97 -21.20 5.88
C GLY A 75 -14.58 -21.03 7.27
N ASN A 76 -13.97 -20.22 8.12
CA ASN A 76 -14.49 -19.85 9.45
C ASN A 76 -15.55 -18.73 9.40
N GLY A 77 -16.03 -18.34 8.21
CA GLY A 77 -17.04 -17.31 8.02
C GLY A 77 -16.52 -15.87 8.07
N MET A 78 -15.20 -15.65 8.15
CA MET A 78 -14.64 -14.30 8.13
C MET A 78 -14.38 -13.83 6.69
N SER A 79 -14.74 -12.58 6.37
CA SER A 79 -14.50 -12.00 5.05
C SER A 79 -13.05 -11.53 4.88
N VAL A 80 -12.50 -11.62 3.67
CA VAL A 80 -11.23 -10.97 3.34
C VAL A 80 -11.41 -9.45 3.45
N PRO A 81 -10.59 -8.75 4.26
CA PRO A 81 -10.70 -7.30 4.39
C PRO A 81 -10.51 -6.61 3.03
N PRO A 82 -11.34 -5.62 2.68
CA PRO A 82 -11.17 -4.87 1.44
C PRO A 82 -9.84 -4.11 1.45
N VAL A 83 -9.25 -3.92 0.27
CA VAL A 83 -8.06 -3.07 0.09
C VAL A 83 -8.45 -1.63 0.40
N ARG A 84 -8.09 -1.15 1.59
CA ARG A 84 -8.43 0.20 2.03
C ARG A 84 -7.58 1.21 1.29
N ARG A 85 -8.17 1.86 0.30
CA ARG A 85 -7.57 3.03 -0.35
C ARG A 85 -7.64 4.18 0.64
N GLN A 86 -6.50 4.77 0.96
CA GLN A 86 -6.48 5.96 1.80
C GLN A 86 -7.30 7.05 1.08
N LEU A 87 -8.33 7.57 1.77
CA LEU A 87 -9.09 8.72 1.31
C LEU A 87 -8.14 9.93 1.30
N GLU A 88 -8.30 10.84 0.35
CA GLU A 88 -7.54 12.09 0.40
C GLU A 88 -7.77 12.76 1.76
N GLY A 89 -6.68 13.08 2.45
CA GLY A 89 -6.77 13.79 3.72
C GLY A 89 -7.49 15.12 3.53
N ALA A 90 -8.19 15.59 4.56
CA ALA A 90 -8.84 16.89 4.53
C ALA A 90 -7.80 17.96 4.14
N LYS A 91 -8.04 18.63 3.01
CA LYS A 91 -7.20 19.75 2.56
C LYS A 91 -7.51 20.94 3.46
N HIS A 92 -6.87 21.01 4.62
CA HIS A 92 -6.93 22.21 5.45
C HIS A 92 -6.32 23.36 4.65
N PRO A 93 -6.97 24.54 4.59
CA PRO A 93 -6.37 25.70 3.96
C PRO A 93 -5.04 25.96 4.67
N LYS A 94 -3.95 25.94 3.91
CA LYS A 94 -2.64 26.31 4.45
C LYS A 94 -2.74 27.78 4.83
N GLY A 95 -2.84 28.08 6.11
CA GLY A 95 -2.70 29.45 6.60
C GLY A 95 -1.36 30.04 6.14
N PRO A 96 -1.21 31.38 6.18
CA PRO A 96 0.01 32.02 5.73
C PRO A 96 1.23 31.42 6.40
N THR A 97 2.16 30.98 5.57
CA THR A 97 3.45 30.43 5.96
C THR A 97 4.28 31.52 6.68
N PRO A 98 5.23 31.14 7.54
CA PRO A 98 6.06 32.11 8.26
C PRO A 98 6.74 33.16 7.36
N ILE A 99 7.12 32.80 6.14
CA ILE A 99 7.72 33.75 5.19
C ILE A 99 6.70 34.73 4.62
N GLU A 100 5.44 34.33 4.46
CA GLU A 100 4.36 35.22 4.05
C GLU A 100 4.04 36.24 5.16
N TRP A 101 4.10 35.84 6.43
CA TRP A 101 4.02 36.78 7.56
C TRP A 101 5.13 37.82 7.53
N LEU A 102 6.37 37.38 7.31
CA LEU A 102 7.53 38.28 7.22
C LEU A 102 7.43 39.23 6.02
N LYS A 103 6.96 38.73 4.87
CA LYS A 103 6.75 39.54 3.67
C LYS A 103 5.64 40.58 3.90
N GLN A 104 4.52 40.21 4.51
CA GLN A 104 3.45 41.14 4.85
C GLN A 104 3.92 42.23 5.81
N GLU A 105 4.71 41.87 6.84
CA GLU A 105 5.25 42.86 7.77
C GLU A 105 6.27 43.78 7.09
N TYR A 106 7.11 43.25 6.19
CA TYR A 106 8.02 44.06 5.38
C TYR A 106 7.25 45.05 4.49
N GLU A 107 6.24 44.59 3.76
CA GLU A 107 5.41 45.45 2.91
C GLU A 107 4.68 46.52 3.73
N ARG A 108 4.19 46.19 4.93
CA ARG A 108 3.58 47.14 5.86
C ARG A 108 4.56 48.24 6.30
N ARG A 109 5.78 47.85 6.68
CA ARG A 109 6.82 48.80 7.12
C ARG A 109 7.29 49.70 6.00
N LYS A 110 7.43 49.16 4.79
CA LYS A 110 7.75 49.92 3.57
C LYS A 110 6.65 50.94 3.24
N ALA A 111 5.39 50.53 3.27
CA ALA A 111 4.26 51.44 3.01
C ALA A 111 4.15 52.58 4.03
N ALA A 112 4.55 52.32 5.29
CA ALA A 112 4.59 53.32 6.35
C ALA A 112 5.87 54.18 6.36
N GLY A 113 6.79 53.98 5.41
CA GLY A 113 8.02 54.77 5.27
C GLY A 113 9.09 54.49 6.34
N PHE A 114 8.99 53.37 7.06
CA PHE A 114 10.01 52.96 8.04
C PHE A 114 11.22 52.25 7.42
N ILE A 115 11.10 51.81 6.15
CA ILE A 115 12.09 51.13 5.31
C ILE A 115 11.93 51.65 3.89
#